data_AF-A0A931QGM1-F1
#
_entry.id   AF-A0A931QGM1-F1
#
_cell.length_a   1.000
_cell.length_b   1.000
_cell.length_c   1.000
_cell.angle_alpha   90.00
_cell.angle_beta   90.00
_cell.angle_gamma   90.00
#
_symmetry.space_group_name_H-M   'P 1'
#
loop_
_entity.id
_entity.type
_entity.pdbx_description
1 polymer ?
#
loop_
_entity_poly.entity_id
_entity_poly.type
_entity_poly.pdbx_seq_one_letter_code
_entity_poly.pdbx_strand_id
1 'polypeptide(L)'
;MYNLFKSLLGTADFVSRADTTADSPDPDPNDVWAFTDPDARDGYARDDKLKRLEQDIRFEVMRAGGWQADELEFKSEIRRLLREGVIRDKGAYWFRSPHPTVYRAERDGGLSVAGKTVRFRAGDDIVFQCRMERDESRGDDVPVLVARLQPTQDAKLCSDMSNAMKGMGGME
;
A
#
# COMPACT_ATOMS: atom_id res chain seq x y z
N MET A 1 -7.19 -3.92 11.36
CA MET A 1 -6.50 -3.27 10.22
C MET A 1 -7.42 -3.32 9.02
N TYR A 2 -7.60 -2.22 8.30
CA TYR A 2 -8.74 -2.05 7.38
C TYR A 2 -8.35 -1.88 5.90
N ASN A 3 -9.19 -2.23 4.93
CA ASN A 3 -8.97 -2.04 3.48
C ASN A 3 -10.23 -1.52 2.75
N LEU A 4 -10.09 -0.93 1.57
CA LEU A 4 -11.20 -0.39 0.76
C LEU A 4 -11.49 -1.28 -0.44
N PHE A 5 -12.73 -1.76 -0.58
CA PHE A 5 -13.13 -2.56 -1.76
C PHE A 5 -13.39 -1.67 -2.97
N LYS A 6 -12.75 -2.01 -4.09
CA LYS A 6 -12.87 -1.28 -5.35
C LYS A 6 -14.24 -1.43 -6.02
N SER A 7 -14.92 -2.55 -5.77
CA SER A 7 -16.29 -2.80 -6.27
C SER A 7 -17.32 -1.80 -5.74
N LEU A 8 -17.02 -1.07 -4.65
CA LEU A 8 -17.86 0.01 -4.15
C LEU A 8 -17.70 1.32 -4.93
N LEU A 9 -16.74 1.39 -5.87
CA LEU A 9 -16.37 2.59 -6.61
C LEU A 9 -16.65 2.50 -8.12
N GLY A 10 -17.13 1.35 -8.62
CA GLY A 10 -17.23 1.05 -10.06
C GLY A 10 -18.64 0.69 -10.56
N THR A 11 -18.83 0.77 -11.88
CA THR A 11 -20.01 0.30 -12.62
C THR A 11 -19.91 -1.18 -12.98
N ALA A 12 -20.92 -1.76 -13.63
CA ALA A 12 -21.03 -3.21 -13.92
C ALA A 12 -19.86 -3.82 -14.72
N ASP A 13 -19.04 -3.00 -15.40
CA ASP A 13 -17.87 -3.42 -16.19
C ASP A 13 -16.52 -3.17 -15.47
N PHE A 14 -16.52 -3.00 -14.16
CA PHE A 14 -15.32 -2.65 -13.40
C PHE A 14 -14.25 -3.76 -13.42
N VAL A 15 -13.10 -3.44 -14.01
CA VAL A 15 -11.88 -4.26 -13.94
C VAL A 15 -10.93 -3.65 -12.92
N SER A 16 -10.70 -4.36 -11.82
CA SER A 16 -9.75 -3.95 -10.78
C SER A 16 -8.34 -3.80 -11.36
N ARG A 17 -7.69 -2.67 -11.11
CA ARG A 17 -6.29 -2.43 -11.50
C ARG A 17 -5.40 -2.46 -10.28
N ALA A 18 -4.21 -3.00 -10.40
CA ALA A 18 -3.23 -3.04 -9.31
C ALA A 18 -2.06 -2.10 -9.60
N ASP A 19 -1.43 -1.62 -8.53
CA ASP A 19 -0.18 -0.85 -8.58
C ASP A 19 1.02 -1.70 -9.05
N THR A 20 0.87 -3.03 -9.08
CA THR A 20 1.85 -3.97 -9.61
C THR A 20 1.15 -5.17 -10.22
N THR A 21 1.62 -5.55 -11.40
CA THR A 21 1.18 -6.73 -12.15
C THR A 21 2.38 -7.66 -12.38
N ALA A 22 2.11 -8.89 -12.82
CA ALA A 22 3.13 -9.87 -13.17
C ALA A 22 4.15 -9.35 -14.20
N ASP A 23 3.70 -8.46 -15.10
CA ASP A 23 4.49 -7.91 -16.21
C ASP A 23 4.93 -6.46 -15.99
N SER A 24 4.75 -5.93 -14.78
CA SER A 24 5.21 -4.58 -14.45
C SER A 24 6.73 -4.44 -14.60
N PRO A 25 7.24 -3.28 -15.07
CA PRO A 25 8.67 -3.02 -15.13
C PRO A 25 9.28 -2.98 -13.71
N ASP A 26 10.60 -2.90 -13.64
CA ASP A 26 11.28 -2.64 -12.37
C ASP A 26 10.85 -1.27 -11.81
N PRO A 27 10.63 -1.16 -10.49
CA PRO A 27 10.08 0.06 -9.90
C PRO A 27 11.12 1.20 -9.92
N ASP A 28 10.70 2.38 -10.36
CA ASP A 28 11.52 3.59 -10.34
C ASP A 28 11.53 4.19 -8.91
N PRO A 29 12.70 4.39 -8.28
CA PRO A 29 12.79 5.02 -6.95
C PRO A 29 12.15 6.41 -6.86
N ASN A 30 11.98 7.12 -7.97
CA ASN A 30 11.44 8.48 -8.02
C ASN A 30 9.97 8.54 -8.48
N ASP A 31 9.36 7.41 -8.85
CA ASP A 31 7.94 7.40 -9.23
C ASP A 31 7.06 7.51 -7.98
N VAL A 32 6.51 8.71 -7.76
CA VAL A 32 5.60 9.00 -6.63
C VAL A 32 4.42 8.04 -6.59
N TRP A 33 3.96 7.53 -7.73
CA TRP A 33 2.77 6.68 -7.82
C TRP A 33 3.09 5.19 -7.69
N ALA A 34 4.35 4.80 -7.47
CA ALA A 34 4.78 3.40 -7.48
C ALA A 34 3.97 2.51 -6.53
N PHE A 35 3.50 3.04 -5.40
CA PHE A 35 2.69 2.33 -4.39
C PHE A 35 1.25 2.85 -4.29
N THR A 36 0.77 3.54 -5.32
CA THR A 36 -0.62 4.03 -5.36
C THR A 36 -1.45 3.15 -6.24
N ASP A 37 -2.48 2.53 -5.67
CA ASP A 37 -3.45 1.79 -6.44
C ASP A 37 -4.11 2.71 -7.49
N PRO A 38 -4.16 2.32 -8.78
CA PRO A 38 -4.70 3.16 -9.84
C PRO A 38 -6.16 3.59 -9.59
N ASP A 39 -6.96 2.73 -8.94
CA ASP A 39 -8.36 3.05 -8.65
C ASP A 39 -8.49 4.06 -7.51
N ALA A 40 -7.57 4.03 -6.54
CA ALA A 40 -7.46 5.08 -5.54
C ALA A 40 -7.04 6.41 -6.19
N ARG A 41 -6.02 6.39 -7.05
CA ARG A 41 -5.54 7.58 -7.77
C ARG A 41 -6.65 8.25 -8.58
N ASP A 42 -7.43 7.46 -9.32
CA ASP A 42 -8.55 7.96 -10.12
C ASP A 42 -9.70 8.48 -9.25
N GLY A 43 -9.90 7.90 -8.06
CA GLY A 43 -10.81 8.46 -7.05
C GLY A 43 -10.41 9.88 -6.63
N TYR A 44 -9.14 10.09 -6.28
CA TYR A 44 -8.63 11.42 -5.93
C TYR A 44 -8.63 12.39 -7.11
N ALA A 45 -8.40 11.92 -8.33
CA ALA A 45 -8.49 12.74 -9.55
C ALA A 45 -9.91 13.24 -9.81
N ARG A 46 -10.91 12.36 -9.67
CA ARG A 46 -12.34 12.73 -9.83
C ARG A 46 -12.80 13.76 -8.80
N ASP A 47 -12.23 13.72 -7.61
CA ASP A 47 -12.54 14.64 -6.51
C ASP A 47 -11.74 15.97 -6.56
N ASP A 48 -10.90 16.19 -7.58
CA ASP A 48 -9.95 17.31 -7.67
C ASP A 48 -8.97 17.39 -6.48
N LYS A 49 -8.64 16.24 -5.88
CA LYS A 49 -7.73 16.08 -4.73
C LYS A 49 -6.41 15.40 -5.10
N LEU A 50 -6.14 15.13 -6.38
CA LEU A 50 -4.94 14.40 -6.81
C LEU A 50 -3.64 15.09 -6.38
N LYS A 51 -3.57 16.42 -6.49
CA LYS A 51 -2.40 17.18 -6.01
C LYS A 51 -2.17 17.04 -4.51
N ARG A 52 -3.25 16.97 -3.72
CA ARG A 52 -3.18 16.78 -2.27
C ARG A 52 -2.62 15.40 -1.94
N LEU A 53 -3.08 14.35 -2.64
CA LEU A 53 -2.51 13.01 -2.50
C LEU A 53 -1.04 12.98 -2.92
N GLU A 54 -0.67 13.60 -4.05
CA GLU A 54 0.72 13.64 -4.50
C GLU A 54 1.65 14.29 -3.46
N GLN A 55 1.23 15.43 -2.89
CA GLN A 55 1.98 16.11 -1.84
C GLN A 55 2.12 15.24 -0.59
N ASP A 56 1.02 14.60 -0.16
CA ASP A 56 1.03 13.69 0.98
C ASP A 56 2.02 12.54 0.78
N ILE A 57 2.03 11.91 -0.41
CA ILE A 57 2.97 10.84 -0.73
C ILE A 57 4.41 11.37 -0.73
N ARG A 58 4.69 12.49 -1.40
CA ARG A 58 6.04 13.06 -1.47
C ARG A 58 6.59 13.41 -0.09
N PHE A 59 5.81 14.08 0.76
CA PHE A 59 6.32 14.68 1.98
C PHE A 59 6.12 13.79 3.22
N GLU A 60 5.01 13.06 3.32
CA GLU A 60 4.69 12.27 4.51
C GLU A 60 5.13 10.80 4.35
N VAL A 61 4.94 10.22 3.15
CA VAL A 61 5.24 8.81 2.89
C VAL A 61 6.71 8.62 2.48
N MET A 62 7.16 9.34 1.44
CA MET A 62 8.53 9.26 0.91
C MET A 62 9.53 10.13 1.70
N ARG A 63 9.04 11.00 2.59
CA ARG A 63 9.82 11.95 3.41
C ARG A 63 10.73 12.88 2.59
N ALA A 64 10.19 13.43 1.51
CA ALA A 64 10.88 14.29 0.55
C ALA A 64 12.11 13.65 -0.14
N GLY A 65 12.27 12.33 -0.04
CA GLY A 65 13.25 11.54 -0.78
C GLY A 65 12.59 10.62 -1.80
N GLY A 66 13.33 9.62 -2.28
CA GLY A 66 12.80 8.52 -3.08
C GLY A 66 12.34 7.32 -2.23
N TRP A 67 11.78 6.31 -2.89
CA TRP A 67 11.54 5.00 -2.29
C TRP A 67 12.86 4.33 -1.91
N GLN A 68 12.90 3.71 -0.73
CA GLN A 68 14.08 2.98 -0.27
C GLN A 68 14.22 1.63 -0.98
N ALA A 69 15.43 1.07 -0.94
CA ALA A 69 15.74 -0.20 -1.59
C ALA A 69 14.87 -1.37 -1.08
N ASP A 70 14.57 -1.44 0.21
CA ASP A 70 13.68 -2.44 0.80
C ASP A 70 12.23 -2.28 0.32
N GLU A 71 11.76 -1.05 0.17
CA GLU A 71 10.44 -0.74 -0.38
C GLU A 71 10.35 -1.22 -1.84
N LEU A 72 11.38 -0.95 -2.65
CA LEU A 72 11.45 -1.42 -4.04
C LEU A 72 11.62 -2.94 -4.17
N GLU A 73 12.29 -3.58 -3.21
CA GLU A 73 12.40 -5.04 -3.12
C GLU A 73 11.03 -5.68 -2.89
N PHE A 74 10.19 -5.09 -2.02
CA PHE A 74 8.80 -5.54 -1.87
C PHE A 74 8.06 -5.56 -3.21
N LYS A 75 8.18 -4.52 -4.04
CA LYS A 75 7.54 -4.47 -5.36
C LYS A 75 8.03 -5.57 -6.29
N SER A 76 9.34 -5.81 -6.29
CA SER A 76 9.96 -6.87 -7.07
C SER A 76 9.46 -8.26 -6.65
N GLU A 77 9.31 -8.49 -5.35
CA GLU A 77 8.76 -9.73 -4.79
C GLU A 77 7.27 -9.90 -5.09
N ILE A 78 6.46 -8.85 -4.98
CA ILE A 78 5.04 -8.90 -5.36
C ILE A 78 4.91 -9.33 -6.83
N ARG A 79 5.68 -8.73 -7.74
CA ARG A 79 5.69 -9.12 -9.15
C ARG A 79 6.10 -10.58 -9.35
N ARG A 80 7.12 -11.07 -8.63
CA ARG A 80 7.51 -12.49 -8.67
C ARG A 80 6.36 -13.40 -8.22
N LEU A 81 5.75 -13.10 -7.08
CA LEU A 81 4.65 -13.89 -6.52
C LEU A 81 3.39 -13.88 -7.41
N LEU A 82 3.11 -12.76 -8.09
CA LEU A 82 2.05 -12.66 -9.09
C LEU A 82 2.33 -13.55 -10.31
N ARG A 83 3.56 -13.52 -10.86
CA ARG A 83 3.97 -14.39 -11.98
C ARG A 83 3.86 -15.88 -11.64
N GLU A 84 4.19 -16.23 -10.40
CA GLU A 84 4.10 -17.62 -9.93
C GLU A 84 2.66 -18.04 -9.60
N GLY A 85 1.71 -17.10 -9.53
CA GLY A 85 0.33 -17.35 -9.10
C GLY A 85 0.21 -17.70 -7.61
N VAL A 86 1.15 -17.25 -6.77
CA VAL A 86 1.10 -17.44 -5.31
C VAL A 86 0.09 -16.47 -4.68
N ILE A 87 -0.01 -15.28 -5.26
CA ILE A 87 -0.88 -14.20 -4.81
C ILE A 87 -1.69 -13.67 -5.99
N ARG A 88 -2.77 -12.95 -5.70
CA ARG A 88 -3.56 -12.20 -6.68
C ARG A 88 -4.01 -10.85 -6.12
N ASP A 89 -4.45 -9.94 -6.99
CA ASP A 89 -5.17 -8.74 -6.57
C ASP A 89 -6.44 -9.15 -5.79
N LYS A 90 -6.62 -8.58 -4.60
CA LYS A 90 -7.81 -8.80 -3.77
C LYS A 90 -9.03 -8.03 -4.30
N GLY A 91 -8.83 -7.02 -5.14
CA GLY A 91 -9.86 -6.06 -5.52
C GLY A 91 -10.02 -4.96 -4.46
N ALA A 92 -8.94 -4.64 -3.73
CA ALA A 92 -8.95 -3.66 -2.66
C ALA A 92 -7.63 -2.90 -2.58
N TYR A 93 -7.65 -1.72 -1.97
CA TYR A 93 -6.45 -0.95 -1.63
C TYR A 93 -6.43 -0.58 -0.14
N TRP A 94 -5.25 -0.27 0.37
CA TRP A 94 -5.05 0.09 1.77
C TRP A 94 -5.69 1.43 2.09
N PHE A 95 -6.25 1.55 3.29
CA PHE A 95 -6.99 2.75 3.66
C PHE A 95 -6.11 3.98 3.89
N ARG A 96 -4.79 3.84 4.06
CA ARG A 96 -3.86 4.96 4.24
C ARG A 96 -3.03 5.22 3.00
N SER A 97 -2.68 6.48 2.75
CA SER A 97 -1.77 6.85 1.66
C SER A 97 -0.42 6.09 1.79
N PRO A 98 0.18 5.65 0.67
CA PRO A 98 -0.16 5.96 -0.72
C PRO A 98 -1.36 5.19 -1.29
N HIS A 99 -2.12 4.46 -0.47
CA HIS A 99 -3.20 3.56 -0.88
C HIS A 99 -2.70 2.40 -1.74
N PRO A 100 -1.70 1.62 -1.28
CA PRO A 100 -1.18 0.48 -2.02
C PRO A 100 -2.24 -0.57 -2.26
N THR A 101 -2.10 -1.31 -3.36
CA THR A 101 -2.95 -2.45 -3.67
C THR A 101 -2.81 -3.51 -2.56
N VAL A 102 -3.94 -4.12 -2.19
CA VAL A 102 -3.96 -5.28 -1.29
C VAL A 102 -3.99 -6.55 -2.12
N TYR A 103 -3.02 -7.42 -1.87
CA TYR A 103 -2.93 -8.73 -2.49
C TYR A 103 -3.48 -9.81 -1.55
N ARG A 104 -4.04 -10.88 -2.10
CA ARG A 104 -4.50 -12.07 -1.38
C ARG A 104 -3.60 -13.25 -1.72
N ALA A 105 -3.12 -13.97 -0.70
CA ALA A 105 -2.41 -15.21 -0.89
C ALA A 105 -3.37 -16.33 -1.28
N GLU A 106 -3.11 -16.97 -2.43
CA GLU A 106 -3.88 -18.13 -2.92
C GLU A 106 -3.34 -19.44 -2.33
N ARG A 107 -2.07 -19.45 -1.94
CA ARG A 107 -1.39 -20.58 -1.30
C ARG A 107 -0.37 -20.08 -0.28
N ASP A 108 0.10 -20.98 0.58
CA ASP A 108 1.17 -20.70 1.53
C ASP A 108 2.46 -20.29 0.80
N GLY A 109 3.23 -19.40 1.40
CA GLY A 109 4.47 -18.91 0.79
C GLY A 109 5.24 -17.95 1.68
N GLY A 110 6.17 -17.22 1.05
CA GLY A 110 6.91 -16.16 1.69
C GLY A 110 7.45 -15.15 0.68
N LEU A 111 7.71 -13.94 1.18
CA LEU A 111 8.42 -12.88 0.48
C LEU A 111 9.72 -12.56 1.21
N SER A 112 10.77 -12.26 0.45
CA SER A 112 12.07 -11.87 0.99
C SER A 112 12.26 -10.36 0.81
N VAL A 113 12.28 -9.60 1.90
CA VAL A 113 12.42 -8.14 1.88
C VAL A 113 13.33 -7.69 3.00
N ALA A 114 14.24 -6.75 2.72
CA ALA A 114 15.25 -6.25 3.64
C ALA A 114 16.10 -7.39 4.26
N GLY A 115 16.38 -8.43 3.46
CA GLY A 115 17.11 -9.62 3.93
C GLY A 115 16.34 -10.51 4.93
N LYS A 116 15.04 -10.24 5.16
CA LYS A 116 14.17 -11.03 6.02
C LYS A 116 13.13 -11.78 5.20
N THR A 117 12.85 -13.02 5.55
CA THR A 117 11.76 -13.79 4.96
C THR A 117 10.50 -13.65 5.80
N VAL A 118 9.45 -13.05 5.21
CA VAL A 118 8.13 -12.94 5.81
C VAL A 118 7.25 -14.05 5.26
N ARG A 119 6.75 -14.93 6.13
CA ARG A 119 5.89 -16.05 5.76
C ARG A 119 4.41 -15.66 5.81
N PHE A 120 3.61 -16.23 4.93
CA PHE A 120 2.16 -16.05 4.89
C PHE A 120 1.46 -17.37 4.58
N ARG A 121 0.19 -17.46 4.95
CA ARG A 121 -0.68 -18.60 4.66
C ARG A 121 -1.68 -18.25 3.57
N ALA A 122 -2.22 -19.28 2.93
CA ALA A 122 -3.37 -19.14 2.04
C ALA A 122 -4.50 -18.39 2.75
N GLY A 123 -5.05 -17.39 2.07
CA GLY A 123 -6.09 -16.52 2.61
C GLY A 123 -5.59 -15.28 3.34
N ASP A 124 -4.29 -15.15 3.62
CA ASP A 124 -3.74 -13.91 4.20
C ASP A 124 -3.71 -12.78 3.16
N ASP A 125 -3.89 -11.55 3.63
CA ASP A 125 -3.70 -10.35 2.84
C ASP A 125 -2.28 -9.82 3.01
N ILE A 126 -1.70 -9.33 1.92
CA ILE A 126 -0.35 -8.79 1.85
C ILE A 126 -0.46 -7.36 1.32
N VAL A 127 0.13 -6.42 2.04
CA VAL A 127 0.07 -4.99 1.70
C VAL A 127 1.36 -4.29 2.09
N PHE A 128 1.73 -3.28 1.31
CA PHE A 128 2.85 -2.41 1.64
C PHE A 128 2.54 -1.59 2.90
N GLN A 129 3.49 -1.53 3.83
CA GLN A 129 3.46 -0.60 4.96
C GLN A 129 4.46 0.52 4.74
N CYS A 130 4.00 1.77 4.80
CA CYS A 130 4.89 2.90 4.65
C CYS A 130 5.70 3.17 5.92
N ARG A 131 6.78 3.96 5.79
CA ARG A 131 7.72 4.25 6.90
C ARG A 131 7.03 4.80 8.14
N MET A 132 6.03 5.65 7.96
CA MET A 132 5.26 6.22 9.06
C MET A 132 4.56 5.14 9.88
N GLU A 133 3.93 4.17 9.22
CA GLU A 133 3.27 3.06 9.91
C GLU A 133 4.28 2.18 10.64
N ARG A 134 5.44 1.94 10.01
CA ARG A 134 6.52 1.16 10.61
C ARG A 134 7.08 1.81 11.87
N ASP A 135 7.26 3.13 11.85
CA ASP A 135 7.74 3.90 13.01
C ASP A 135 6.75 3.82 14.21
N GLU A 136 5.44 3.70 13.94
CA GLU A 136 4.42 3.53 14.97
C GLU A 136 4.36 2.10 15.54
N SER A 137 4.59 1.09 14.69
CA SER A 137 4.67 -0.31 15.11
C SER A 137 6.05 -0.64 15.65
N ARG A 138 6.21 -0.73 16.98
CA ARG A 138 7.48 -1.03 17.68
C ARG A 138 8.11 -2.42 17.39
N GLY A 139 7.99 -2.97 16.20
CA GLY A 139 8.53 -4.30 15.86
C GLY A 139 8.56 -4.68 14.37
N ASP A 140 8.06 -3.84 13.45
CA ASP A 140 7.99 -4.19 12.03
C ASP A 140 9.07 -3.45 11.22
N ASP A 141 10.28 -4.01 11.17
CA ASP A 141 11.39 -3.43 10.39
C ASP A 141 11.27 -3.63 8.87
N VAL A 142 10.18 -4.24 8.39
CA VAL A 142 10.01 -4.61 6.97
C VAL A 142 8.81 -3.88 6.36
N PRO A 143 8.88 -3.44 5.10
CA PRO A 143 7.81 -2.67 4.43
C PRO A 143 6.62 -3.52 3.99
N VAL A 144 6.24 -4.51 4.79
CA VAL A 144 5.14 -5.42 4.49
C VAL A 144 4.35 -5.76 5.73
N LEU A 145 3.02 -5.70 5.57
CA LEU A 145 2.07 -6.29 6.49
C LEU A 145 1.47 -7.54 5.89
N VAL A 146 1.48 -8.62 6.67
CA VAL A 146 0.71 -9.85 6.40
C VAL A 146 -0.34 -10.00 7.49
N ALA A 147 -1.62 -9.90 7.13
CA ALA A 147 -2.72 -9.99 8.07
C ALA A 147 -4.04 -10.32 7.37
N ARG A 148 -5.11 -10.49 8.15
CA ARG A 148 -6.49 -10.51 7.61
C ARG A 148 -7.11 -9.13 7.77
N LEU A 149 -7.27 -8.41 6.67
CA LEU A 149 -7.76 -7.04 6.65
C LEU A 149 -9.29 -7.02 6.57
N GLN A 150 -9.89 -6.17 7.39
CA GLN A 150 -11.34 -5.91 7.42
C GLN A 150 -11.68 -4.76 6.47
N PRO A 151 -12.85 -4.73 5.83
CA PRO A 151 -13.23 -3.59 5.01
C PRO A 151 -13.42 -2.30 5.85
N THR A 152 -13.10 -1.16 5.24
CA THR A 152 -13.46 0.20 5.66
C THR A 152 -13.88 1.01 4.43
N GLN A 153 -14.58 2.11 4.66
CA GLN A 153 -14.91 3.12 3.64
C GLN A 153 -14.10 4.42 3.83
N ASP A 154 -13.29 4.51 4.88
CA ASP A 154 -12.58 5.73 5.25
C ASP A 154 -11.14 5.71 4.75
N ALA A 155 -10.92 6.22 3.53
CA ALA A 155 -9.59 6.54 3.05
C ALA A 155 -9.01 7.72 3.85
N LYS A 156 -7.75 7.61 4.27
CA LYS A 156 -7.04 8.63 5.05
C LYS A 156 -5.70 8.97 4.42
N LEU A 157 -5.37 10.26 4.42
CA LEU A 157 -4.03 10.74 4.14
C LEU A 157 -3.15 10.62 5.39
N CYS A 158 -1.87 10.37 5.20
CA CYS A 158 -0.89 10.31 6.27
C CYS A 158 -0.79 11.66 7.01
N SER A 159 -0.83 12.78 6.30
CA SER A 159 -0.87 14.13 6.90
C SER A 159 -2.06 14.38 7.82
N ASP A 160 -3.23 13.79 7.51
CA ASP A 160 -4.42 13.91 8.36
C ASP A 160 -4.23 13.16 9.70
N MET A 161 -3.38 12.12 9.70
CA MET A 161 -3.01 11.37 10.89
C MET A 161 -1.89 12.09 11.68
N SER A 162 -0.86 12.62 11.00
CA SER A 162 0.24 13.39 11.61
C SER A 162 -0.27 14.60 12.41
N ASN A 163 -1.29 15.30 11.91
CA ASN A 163 -1.87 16.47 12.59
C ASN A 163 -2.68 16.12 13.84
N ALA A 164 -3.33 14.96 13.88
CA ALA A 164 -3.99 14.46 15.09
C ALA A 164 -2.99 14.19 16.23
N MET A 165 -1.75 13.83 15.88
CA MET A 165 -0.68 13.49 16.81
C MET A 165 0.03 14.73 17.40
N LYS A 166 0.08 15.86 16.68
CA LYS A 166 0.57 17.13 17.25
C LYS A 166 -0.40 17.76 18.26
N GLY A 167 -1.69 17.49 18.16
CA GLY A 167 -2.70 17.97 19.10
C GLY A 167 -2.68 17.28 20.47
N MET A 168 -2.05 16.10 20.60
CA MET A 168 -1.94 15.35 21.85
C MET A 168 -0.61 15.60 22.59
N GLY A 169 0.35 16.31 21.98
CA GLY A 169 1.61 16.72 22.62
C GLY A 169 1.60 18.14 23.20
N GLY A 170 0.43 18.80 23.20
CA GLY A 170 0.22 20.17 23.69
C GLY A 170 -0.55 20.23 25.00
N MET A 171 -0.21 19.37 25.95
CA MET A 171 -0.49 19.57 27.37
C MET A 171 0.71 19.06 28.15
N GLU A 172 1.77 19.87 28.20
CA GLU A 172 2.64 20.10 29.35
C GLU A 172 3.38 21.43 29.17
#